data_AF-A0A947FN11-F1
#
_entry.id   AF-A0A947FN11-F1
#
_cell.length_a   1.000
_cell.length_b   1.000
_cell.length_c   1.000
_cell.angle_alpha   90.00
_cell.angle_beta   90.00
_cell.angle_gamma   90.00
#
_symmetry.space_group_name_H-M   'P 1'
#
loop_
_entity.id
_entity.type
_entity.pdbx_description
1 polymer ?
#
loop_
_entity_poly.entity_id
_entity_poly.type
_entity_poly.pdbx_seq_one_letter_code
_entity_poly.pdbx_strand_id
1 'polypeptide(L)'
;DYIIARNFGRGKDFSHLHEPELSRRLTELEVGMIDVPALHAPTMRKIDHISASFWAAANSKDDSLGPTLGLLERQRVKTWLHRSYGQFDKIHEEAAQIN
;
A
#
# COMPACT_ATOMS: atom_id res chain seq x y z
N ASP A 1 19.97 1.97 0.29
CA ASP A 1 18.76 2.75 0.59
C ASP A 1 17.74 1.87 1.28
N TYR A 2 17.24 2.32 2.42
CA TYR A 2 16.20 1.63 3.17
C TYR A 2 14.96 2.50 3.21
N ILE A 3 13.80 1.86 3.17
CA ILE A 3 12.51 2.51 3.37
C ILE A 3 11.74 1.79 4.46
N ILE A 4 11.01 2.53 5.27
CA ILE A 4 10.08 1.99 6.25
C ILE A 4 8.67 2.06 5.68
N ALA A 5 8.01 0.91 5.60
CA ALA A 5 6.62 0.81 5.17
C ALA A 5 5.69 0.60 6.36
N ARG A 6 4.90 1.62 6.70
CA ARG A 6 3.80 1.52 7.66
C ARG A 6 2.62 0.82 6.97
N ASN A 7 2.53 -0.50 7.15
CA ASN A 7 1.50 -1.32 6.51
C ASN A 7 0.18 -1.28 7.30
N PHE A 8 -0.71 -0.35 6.96
CA PHE A 8 -2.01 -0.21 7.60
C PHE A 8 -2.98 -1.36 7.30
N GLY A 9 -2.66 -2.22 6.32
CA GLY A 9 -3.37 -3.49 6.12
C GLY A 9 -3.09 -4.53 7.21
N ARG A 10 -1.99 -4.37 7.98
CA ARG A 10 -1.55 -5.34 8.99
C ARG A 10 -1.46 -4.77 10.41
N GLY A 11 -1.15 -3.48 10.53
CA GLY A 11 -1.08 -2.76 11.80
C GLY A 11 -1.92 -1.49 11.74
N LYS A 12 -2.18 -0.89 12.90
CA LYS A 12 -2.92 0.38 13.00
C LYS A 12 -2.18 1.43 13.82
N ASP A 13 -1.15 1.00 14.55
CA ASP A 13 -0.36 1.84 15.42
C ASP A 13 1.11 1.67 15.08
N PHE A 14 1.72 2.77 14.65
CA PHE A 14 3.13 2.89 14.32
C PHE A 14 3.78 4.04 15.11
N SER A 15 3.17 4.42 16.24
CA SER A 15 3.62 5.54 17.09
C SER A 15 5.06 5.38 17.56
N HIS A 16 5.53 4.14 17.77
CA HIS A 16 6.92 3.83 18.14
C HIS A 16 7.95 4.38 17.13
N LEU A 17 7.59 4.56 15.85
CA LEU A 17 8.48 5.16 14.85
C LEU A 17 8.77 6.64 15.11
N HIS A 18 7.98 7.29 15.97
CA HIS A 18 8.14 8.68 16.36
C HIS A 18 8.87 8.85 17.70
N GLU A 19 9.35 7.76 18.30
CA GLU A 19 10.19 7.86 19.49
C GLU A 19 11.48 8.65 19.16
N PRO A 20 11.92 9.58 20.03
CA PRO A 20 12.98 10.53 19.69
C PRO A 20 14.28 9.87 19.19
N GLU A 21 14.71 8.80 19.86
CA GLU A 21 15.95 8.11 19.52
C GLU A 21 15.86 7.38 18.19
N LEU A 22 14.74 6.71 17.93
CA LEU A 22 14.53 6.04 16.65
C LEU A 22 14.41 7.07 15.52
N SER A 23 13.61 8.13 15.70
CA SER A 23 13.45 9.18 14.71
C SER A 23 14.79 9.83 14.34
N ARG A 24 15.65 10.12 15.34
CA ARG A 24 16.99 10.66 15.10
C ARG A 24 17.82 9.72 14.23
N ARG A 25 17.83 8.43 14.57
CA ARG A 25 18.58 7.42 13.83
C ARG A 25 18.07 7.24 12.40
N LEU A 26 16.77 7.34 12.17
CA LEU A 26 16.18 7.27 10.83
C LEU A 26 16.56 8.48 9.97
N THR A 27 16.62 9.68 10.56
CA THR A 27 17.10 10.88 9.88
C THR A 27 18.58 10.77 9.52
N GLU A 28 19.44 10.30 10.43
CA GLU A 28 20.87 10.10 10.17
C GLU A 28 21.16 9.09 9.06
N LEU A 29 20.27 8.11 8.89
CA LEU A 29 20.37 7.09 7.85
C LEU A 29 19.61 7.46 6.57
N GLU A 30 19.03 8.67 6.50
CA GLU A 30 18.24 9.17 5.37
C GLU A 30 17.14 8.18 4.94
N VAL A 31 16.50 7.54 5.92
CA VAL A 31 15.48 6.50 5.67
C VAL A 31 14.14 7.14 5.39
N GLY A 32 13.65 6.97 4.16
CA GLY A 32 12.30 7.38 3.77
C GLY A 32 11.21 6.52 4.43
N MET A 33 10.01 7.10 4.58
CA MET A 33 8.86 6.41 5.16
C MET A 33 7.63 6.52 4.26
N ILE A 34 6.93 5.40 4.06
CA ILE A 34 5.72 5.31 3.24
C ILE A 34 4.54 4.70 4.00
N ASP A 35 3.33 5.11 3.62
CA ASP A 35 2.09 4.59 4.18
C ASP A 35 1.36 3.70 3.19
N VAL A 36 1.42 2.38 3.40
CA VAL A 36 0.59 1.46 2.61
C VAL A 36 -0.81 1.44 3.24
N PRO A 37 -1.83 2.04 2.61
CA PRO A 37 -3.16 2.13 3.21
C PRO A 37 -3.78 0.74 3.37
N ALA A 38 -4.76 0.61 4.27
CA ALA A 38 -5.55 -0.60 4.38
C ALA A 38 -6.51 -0.74 3.18
N LEU A 39 -6.59 -1.92 2.57
CA LEU A 39 -7.71 -2.27 1.70
C LEU A 39 -8.92 -2.67 2.58
N HIS A 40 -10.12 -2.41 2.10
CA HIS A 40 -11.35 -2.86 2.75
C HIS A 40 -11.35 -4.39 2.93
N ALA A 41 -11.47 -4.85 4.17
CA ALA A 41 -11.23 -6.24 4.54
C ALA A 41 -12.09 -7.27 3.78
N PRO A 42 -13.41 -7.04 3.53
CA PRO A 42 -14.20 -7.92 2.67
C PRO A 42 -13.66 -8.05 1.25
N THR A 43 -13.18 -6.96 0.67
CA THR A 43 -12.61 -6.96 -0.69
C THR A 43 -11.29 -7.74 -0.71
N MET A 44 -10.44 -7.55 0.28
CA MET A 44 -9.18 -8.31 0.44
C MET A 44 -9.44 -9.82 0.55
N ARG A 45 -10.38 -10.23 1.41
CA ARG A 45 -10.76 -11.65 1.57
C ARG A 45 -11.26 -12.28 0.28
N LYS A 46 -12.02 -11.55 -0.54
CA LYS A 46 -12.47 -12.06 -1.84
C LYS A 46 -11.30 -12.25 -2.81
N ILE A 47 -10.37 -11.30 -2.86
CA ILE A 47 -9.15 -11.39 -3.68
C ILE A 47 -8.34 -12.62 -3.30
N ASP A 48 -8.13 -12.83 -2.00
CA ASP A 48 -7.43 -14.00 -1.47
C ASP A 48 -8.15 -15.30 -1.86
N HIS A 49 -9.47 -15.34 -1.73
CA HIS A 49 -10.29 -16.52 -2.07
C HIS A 49 -10.16 -16.92 -3.54
N ILE A 50 -10.11 -15.95 -4.46
CA ILE A 50 -9.94 -16.21 -5.90
C ILE A 50 -8.46 -16.28 -6.32
N SER A 51 -7.52 -16.18 -5.37
CA SER A 51 -6.07 -16.17 -5.61
C SER A 51 -5.63 -15.18 -6.70
N ALA A 52 -6.30 -14.03 -6.80
CA ALA A 52 -5.99 -13.03 -7.79
C ALA A 52 -4.88 -12.10 -7.29
N SER A 53 -4.01 -11.65 -8.20
CA SER A 53 -3.16 -10.49 -7.91
C SER A 53 -4.00 -9.23 -7.74
N PHE A 54 -3.50 -8.22 -7.02
CA PHE A 54 -4.23 -6.94 -6.90
C PHE A 54 -4.45 -6.26 -8.25
N TRP A 55 -3.50 -6.41 -9.18
CA TRP A 55 -3.65 -5.89 -10.54
C TRP A 55 -4.80 -6.59 -11.27
N ALA A 56 -4.87 -7.92 -11.21
CA ALA A 56 -5.97 -8.67 -11.80
C ALA A 56 -7.30 -8.32 -11.11
N ALA A 57 -7.33 -8.22 -9.79
CA ALA A 57 -8.50 -7.78 -9.03
C ALA A 57 -9.02 -6.39 -9.44
N ALA A 58 -8.15 -5.48 -9.87
CA ALA A 58 -8.55 -4.15 -10.36
C ALA A 58 -9.02 -4.15 -11.82
N ASN A 59 -8.47 -5.01 -12.68
CA ASN A 59 -8.61 -4.91 -14.14
C ASN A 59 -9.41 -6.05 -14.78
N SER A 60 -9.45 -7.23 -14.17
CA SER A 60 -10.13 -8.40 -14.71
C SER A 60 -11.65 -8.18 -14.73
N LYS A 61 -12.23 -8.38 -15.91
CA LYS A 61 -13.67 -8.37 -16.16
C LYS A 61 -14.21 -9.78 -16.47
N ASP A 62 -13.39 -10.79 -16.26
CA ASP A 62 -13.68 -12.14 -16.70
C ASP A 62 -14.60 -12.85 -15.71
N ASP A 63 -15.90 -12.69 -15.94
CA ASP A 63 -16.96 -13.33 -15.15
C ASP A 63 -17.03 -14.86 -15.37
N SER A 64 -16.22 -15.43 -16.28
CA SER A 64 -16.21 -16.87 -16.56
C SER A 64 -15.39 -17.70 -15.55
N LEU A 65 -14.60 -17.06 -14.68
CA LEU A 65 -13.68 -17.71 -13.74
C LEU A 65 -14.23 -17.89 -12.31
N GLY A 66 -15.54 -17.73 -12.10
CA GLY A 66 -16.19 -17.83 -10.80
C GLY A 66 -16.63 -16.47 -10.24
N PRO A 67 -16.96 -16.34 -8.94
CA PRO A 67 -17.43 -15.08 -8.37
C PRO A 67 -16.35 -14.01 -8.46
N THR A 68 -16.46 -13.14 -9.46
CA THR A 68 -15.57 -12.00 -9.66
C THR A 68 -15.90 -10.87 -8.69
N LEU A 69 -14.94 -9.97 -8.51
CA LEU A 69 -15.19 -8.73 -7.77
C LEU A 69 -16.24 -7.89 -8.51
N GLY A 70 -17.21 -7.34 -7.77
CA GLY A 70 -18.16 -6.39 -8.33
C GLY A 70 -17.51 -5.08 -8.76
N LEU A 71 -18.21 -4.26 -9.53
CA LEU A 71 -17.70 -2.96 -10.03
C LEU A 71 -17.12 -2.07 -8.92
N LEU A 72 -17.84 -1.95 -7.80
CA LEU A 72 -17.42 -1.14 -6.64
C LEU A 72 -16.15 -1.70 -5.98
N GLU A 73 -16.02 -3.03 -5.91
CA GLU A 73 -14.85 -3.68 -5.33
C GLU A 73 -13.62 -3.46 -6.23
N ARG A 74 -13.78 -3.62 -7.55
CA ARG A 74 -12.71 -3.31 -8.52
C ARG A 74 -12.26 -1.86 -8.43
N GLN A 75 -13.21 -0.92 -8.38
CA GLN A 75 -12.89 0.50 -8.23
C GLN A 75 -12.14 0.79 -6.93
N ARG A 76 -12.52 0.11 -5.84
CA ARG A 76 -11.84 0.23 -4.55
C ARG A 76 -10.39 -0.27 -4.62
N VAL A 77 -10.15 -1.43 -5.25
CA VAL A 77 -8.79 -1.95 -5.47
C VAL A 77 -7.98 -0.99 -6.33
N LYS A 78 -8.57 -0.44 -7.40
CA LYS A 78 -7.92 0.54 -8.27
C LYS A 78 -7.48 1.79 -7.51
N THR A 79 -8.38 2.39 -6.71
CA THR A 79 -8.04 3.56 -5.88
C THR A 79 -6.99 3.20 -4.82
N TRP A 80 -7.07 2.01 -4.23
CA TRP A 80 -6.09 1.53 -3.26
C TRP A 80 -4.70 1.35 -3.88
N LEU A 81 -4.60 0.74 -5.06
CA LEU A 81 -3.35 0.60 -5.81
C LEU A 81 -2.75 1.98 -6.12
N HIS A 82 -3.56 2.90 -6.64
CA HIS A 82 -3.10 4.25 -6.96
C HIS A 82 -2.52 4.97 -5.73
N ARG A 83 -3.21 4.89 -4.58
CA ARG A 83 -2.71 5.48 -3.32
C ARG A 83 -1.44 4.81 -2.82
N SER A 84 -1.35 3.49 -2.93
CA SER A 84 -0.18 2.72 -2.49
C SER A 84 1.05 3.05 -3.33
N TYR A 85 0.92 3.05 -4.65
CA TYR A 85 2.01 3.42 -5.57
C TYR A 85 2.38 4.89 -5.47
N GLY A 86 1.41 5.79 -5.26
CA GLY A 86 1.70 7.21 -5.08
C GLY A 86 2.58 7.54 -3.86
N GLN A 87 2.70 6.64 -2.87
CA GLN A 87 3.68 6.81 -1.80
C GLN A 87 5.12 6.61 -2.28
N PHE A 88 5.32 5.67 -3.22
CA PHE A 88 6.63 5.43 -3.80
C PHE A 88 7.05 6.57 -4.71
N ASP A 89 6.11 7.13 -5.47
CA ASP A 89 6.36 8.31 -6.31
C ASP A 89 6.82 9.49 -5.44
N LYS A 90 6.13 9.73 -4.32
CA LYS A 90 6.48 10.80 -3.37
C LYS A 90 7.92 10.67 -2.84
N ILE A 91 8.33 9.50 -2.36
CA ILE A 91 9.68 9.33 -1.82
C ILE A 91 10.75 9.39 -2.92
N HIS A 92 10.41 9.02 -4.16
CA HIS A 92 11.30 9.13 -5.30
C HIS A 92 11.55 10.60 -5.65
N GLU A 93 10.49 11.42 -5.64
CA GLU A 93 10.58 12.88 -5.84
C GLU A 93 11.37 13.57 -4.73
N GLU A 94 11.15 13.19 -3.46
CA GLU A 94 11.90 13.70 -2.31
C GLU A 94 13.40 13.37 -2.43
N ALA A 95 13.74 12.14 -2.80
CA ALA A 95 15.13 11.75 -3.03
C ALA A 95 15.78 12.48 -4.22
N ALA A 96 14.99 12.82 -5.25
CA ALA A 96 15.47 13.56 -6.42
C ALA A 96 15.72 15.06 -6.14
N GLN A 97 15.13 15.64 -5.08
CA GLN A 97 15.34 17.04 -4.67
C GLN A 97 16.59 17.25 -3.80
N ILE A 98 17.14 16.18 -3.22
CA ILE A 98 18.30 16.21 -2.32
C ILE A 98 19.62 16.06 -3.11
N ASN A 99 19.56 15.58 -4.35
CA ASN A 99 20.69 15.42 -5.27
C ASN A 99 20.79 16.58 -6.28
#